data_AF-M6K3J2-F1
#
_entry.id   AF-M6K3J2-F1
#
_cell.length_a   1.000
_cell.length_b   1.000
_cell.length_c   1.000
_cell.angle_alpha   90.00
_cell.angle_beta   90.00
_cell.angle_gamma   90.00
#
_symmetry.space_group_name_H-M   'P 1'
#
loop_
_entity.id
_entity.type
_entity.pdbx_description
1 polymer ?
#
loop_
_entity_poly.entity_id
_entity_poly.type
_entity_poly.pdbx_seq_one_letter_code
_entity_poly.pdbx_strand_id
1 'polypeptide(L)'
;MLSNGFNYPASIIPVLIGVIIAFLIDTMPINVSCNNISTIIFLAFLGLGSLFLIAGIYYLYKFQTHFEYYYLQNSDLIRDYLDGLESHYSNLKPIKREKKVIEDMETYLLEEFIKCSNKNAENNDTKSYYLLLTKRFIGATLSLMFLDSIPYFFIKNINGDVKRVEIVNQKLKINLVPEEINAHKEQ
;
A
#
# COMPACT_ATOMS: atom_id res chain seq x y z
N MET A 1 -11.16 1.22 18.90
CA MET A 1 -11.35 2.22 17.81
C MET A 1 -10.32 2.14 16.67
N LEU A 2 -9.10 1.60 16.89
CA LEU A 2 -8.08 1.46 15.83
C LEU A 2 -8.42 0.45 14.72
N SER A 3 -9.22 -0.59 15.01
CA SER A 3 -9.57 -1.65 14.06
C SER A 3 -10.25 -1.12 12.78
N ASN A 4 -11.18 -0.17 12.92
CA ASN A 4 -11.89 0.40 11.79
C ASN A 4 -11.01 1.35 10.96
N GLY A 5 -9.95 1.91 11.56
CA GLY A 5 -9.04 2.83 10.88
C GLY A 5 -8.17 2.17 9.82
N PHE A 6 -7.88 0.87 9.98
CA PHE A 6 -7.03 0.09 9.08
C PHE A 6 -7.78 -0.48 7.86
N ASN A 7 -9.03 -0.92 8.06
CA ASN A 7 -9.79 -1.60 7.00
C ASN A 7 -10.05 -0.72 5.78
N TYR A 8 -10.16 0.60 5.97
CA TYR A 8 -10.46 1.55 4.91
C TYR A 8 -9.29 1.73 3.92
N PRO A 9 -8.05 2.05 4.34
CA PRO A 9 -6.90 2.09 3.44
C PRO A 9 -6.67 0.77 2.68
N ALA A 10 -6.79 -0.36 3.38
CA ALA A 10 -6.49 -1.67 2.82
C ALA A 10 -7.45 -2.08 1.69
N SER A 11 -8.74 -1.71 1.79
CA SER A 11 -9.74 -2.02 0.75
C SER A 11 -9.66 -1.09 -0.46
N ILE A 12 -9.21 0.15 -0.28
CA ILE A 12 -9.14 1.15 -1.35
C ILE A 12 -7.93 0.92 -2.26
N ILE A 13 -6.80 0.47 -1.72
CA ILE A 13 -5.56 0.31 -2.49
C ILE A 13 -5.75 -0.60 -3.73
N PRO A 14 -6.36 -1.81 -3.64
CA PRO A 14 -6.61 -2.65 -4.80
C PRO A 14 -7.48 -1.98 -5.86
N VAL A 15 -8.49 -1.20 -5.43
CA VAL A 15 -9.36 -0.44 -6.35
C VAL A 15 -8.56 0.61 -7.10
N LEU A 16 -7.71 1.38 -6.40
CA LEU A 16 -6.84 2.39 -7.04
C LEU A 16 -5.88 1.76 -8.04
N ILE A 17 -5.26 0.62 -7.68
CA ILE A 17 -4.38 -0.13 -8.59
C ILE A 17 -5.17 -0.55 -9.84
N GLY A 18 -6.38 -1.08 -9.68
CA GLY A 18 -7.25 -1.47 -10.79
C GLY A 18 -7.59 -0.30 -11.72
N VAL A 19 -7.91 0.87 -11.17
CA VAL A 19 -8.19 2.08 -11.97
C VAL A 19 -6.95 2.56 -12.72
N ILE A 20 -5.77 2.59 -12.08
CA ILE A 20 -4.51 2.94 -12.75
C ILE A 20 -4.24 1.99 -13.92
N ILE A 21 -4.37 0.68 -13.70
CA ILE A 21 -4.18 -0.33 -14.75
C ILE A 21 -5.20 -0.15 -15.88
N ALA A 22 -6.47 0.10 -15.56
CA ALA A 22 -7.51 0.33 -16.57
C ALA A 22 -7.21 1.55 -17.44
N PHE A 23 -6.76 2.65 -16.84
CA PHE A 23 -6.34 3.85 -17.57
C PHE A 23 -5.13 3.57 -18.47
N LEU A 24 -4.14 2.82 -17.99
CA LEU A 24 -2.97 2.44 -18.80
C LEU A 24 -3.37 1.57 -20.00
N ILE A 25 -4.27 0.61 -19.82
CA ILE A 25 -4.74 -0.27 -20.90
C ILE A 25 -5.54 0.51 -21.94
N ASP A 26 -6.45 1.39 -21.53
CA ASP A 26 -7.29 2.17 -22.46
C ASP A 26 -6.48 3.23 -23.22
N THR A 27 -5.41 3.74 -22.62
CA THR A 27 -4.54 4.75 -23.24
C THR A 27 -3.39 4.19 -24.07
N MET A 28 -2.95 2.94 -23.82
CA MET A 28 -1.92 2.24 -24.62
C MET A 28 -2.18 2.15 -26.14
N PRO A 29 -3.41 1.89 -26.65
CA PRO A 29 -3.68 1.78 -28.08
C PRO A 29 -3.79 3.15 -28.78
N ILE A 30 -3.87 4.24 -28.01
CA ILE A 30 -3.82 5.58 -28.57
C ILE A 30 -2.36 5.81 -28.98
N ASN A 31 -2.09 6.11 -30.25
CA ASN A 31 -0.77 6.60 -30.67
C ASN A 31 -0.55 7.96 -29.99
N VAL A 32 -0.12 7.91 -28.73
CA VAL A 32 -0.01 9.09 -27.89
C VAL A 32 1.19 9.89 -28.39
N SER A 33 0.92 10.79 -29.33
CA SER A 33 1.92 11.73 -29.79
C SER A 33 2.32 12.59 -28.58
N CYS A 34 3.57 12.46 -28.14
CA CYS A 34 4.13 13.24 -27.02
C CYS A 34 4.08 14.77 -27.27
N ASN A 35 3.62 15.21 -28.44
CA ASN A 35 3.45 16.61 -28.78
C ASN A 35 2.13 17.22 -28.24
N ASN A 36 1.19 16.40 -27.72
CA ASN A 36 -0.04 16.92 -27.14
C ASN A 36 0.15 17.24 -25.64
N ILE A 37 -0.07 18.50 -25.26
CA ILE A 37 0.07 18.95 -23.87
C ILE A 37 -0.88 18.20 -22.91
N SER A 38 -2.08 17.82 -23.35
CA SER A 38 -3.02 17.06 -22.52
C SER A 38 -2.46 15.69 -22.14
N THR A 39 -1.73 15.04 -23.06
CA THR A 39 -1.04 13.78 -22.81
C THR A 39 0.05 13.94 -21.76
N ILE A 40 0.86 15.01 -21.87
CA ILE A 40 1.93 15.27 -20.91
C ILE A 40 1.34 15.50 -19.51
N ILE A 41 0.26 16.29 -19.41
CA ILE A 41 -0.43 16.56 -18.14
C ILE A 41 -1.02 15.27 -17.55
N PHE A 42 -1.68 14.45 -18.38
CA PHE A 42 -2.22 13.16 -17.96
C PHE A 42 -1.12 12.24 -17.40
N LEU A 43 -0.04 12.03 -18.15
CA LEU A 43 1.07 11.18 -17.70
C LEU A 43 1.75 11.74 -16.44
N ALA A 44 1.83 13.06 -16.30
CA ALA A 44 2.37 13.70 -15.11
C ALA A 44 1.51 13.44 -13.86
N PHE A 45 0.19 13.60 -13.95
CA PHE A 45 -0.73 13.32 -12.84
C PHE A 45 -0.83 11.84 -12.52
N LEU A 46 -0.89 10.97 -13.54
CA LEU A 46 -0.87 9.52 -13.35
C LEU A 46 0.43 9.04 -12.67
N GLY A 47 1.58 9.56 -13.14
CA GLY A 47 2.88 9.27 -12.54
C GLY A 47 2.98 9.74 -11.09
N LEU A 48 2.59 11.00 -10.82
CA LEU A 48 2.61 11.56 -9.47
C LEU A 48 1.63 10.84 -8.53
N GLY A 49 0.43 10.50 -9.00
CA GLY A 49 -0.55 9.70 -8.27
C GLY A 49 -0.02 8.32 -7.92
N SER A 50 0.67 7.67 -8.86
CA SER A 50 1.31 6.36 -8.64
C SER A 50 2.41 6.44 -7.58
N LEU A 51 3.23 7.51 -7.59
CA LEU A 51 4.26 7.73 -6.57
C LEU A 51 3.65 7.90 -5.16
N PHE A 52 2.57 8.69 -5.05
CA PHE A 52 1.87 8.83 -3.77
C PHE A 52 1.20 7.53 -3.32
N LEU A 53 0.66 6.73 -4.24
CA LEU A 53 0.11 5.42 -3.90
C LEU A 53 1.18 4.49 -3.33
N ILE A 54 2.35 4.41 -3.97
CA ILE A 54 3.49 3.62 -3.48
C ILE A 54 3.94 4.10 -2.09
N ALA A 55 4.04 5.41 -1.89
CA ALA A 55 4.35 5.97 -0.58
C ALA A 55 3.29 5.59 0.47
N GLY A 56 2.00 5.65 0.11
CA GLY A 56 0.89 5.21 0.97
C GLY A 56 0.99 3.72 1.34
N ILE A 57 1.28 2.84 0.38
CA ILE A 57 1.51 1.41 0.63
C ILE A 57 2.71 1.19 1.56
N TYR A 58 3.81 1.92 1.35
CA TYR A 58 4.98 1.84 2.22
C TYR A 58 4.66 2.20 3.68
N TYR A 59 3.94 3.30 3.92
CA TYR A 59 3.53 3.69 5.28
C TYR A 59 2.51 2.72 5.88
N LEU A 60 1.62 2.13 5.07
CA LEU A 60 0.70 1.09 5.52
C LEU A 60 1.46 -0.17 5.96
N TYR A 61 2.49 -0.57 5.21
CA TYR A 61 3.36 -1.68 5.59
C TYR A 61 4.13 -1.38 6.89
N LYS A 62 4.67 -0.17 7.04
CA LYS A 62 5.33 0.27 8.28
C LYS A 62 4.39 0.29 9.47
N PHE A 63 3.12 0.68 9.27
CA PHE A 63 2.09 0.60 10.29
C PHE A 63 1.88 -0.83 10.83
N GLN A 64 2.04 -1.85 10.00
CA GLN A 64 1.82 -3.25 10.38
C GLN A 64 3.03 -3.94 11.02
N THR A 65 4.25 -3.64 10.57
CA THR A 65 5.41 -4.54 10.79
C THR A 65 6.37 -4.13 11.90
N HIS A 66 6.25 -2.94 12.49
CA HIS A 66 7.31 -2.38 13.37
C HIS A 66 6.87 -2.11 14.81
N PHE A 67 5.90 -2.86 15.34
CA PHE A 67 5.37 -2.57 16.68
C PHE A 67 5.13 -3.82 17.52
N GLU A 68 6.00 -4.02 18.50
CA GLU A 68 5.85 -5.03 19.54
C GLU A 68 5.14 -4.42 20.74
N TYR A 69 4.07 -5.04 21.21
CA TYR A 69 3.46 -4.64 22.47
C TYR A 69 4.18 -5.34 23.62
N TYR A 70 4.52 -4.54 24.62
CA TYR A 70 5.12 -5.03 25.85
C TYR A 70 4.00 -5.30 26.84
N TYR A 71 4.09 -6.47 27.48
CA TYR A 71 3.15 -6.90 28.50
C TYR A 71 3.92 -7.12 29.79
N LEU A 72 3.21 -7.02 30.91
CA LEU A 72 3.74 -7.48 32.19
C LEU A 72 4.21 -8.94 32.05
N GLN A 73 5.22 -9.28 32.84
CA GLN A 73 5.73 -10.64 32.89
C GLN A 73 4.62 -11.62 33.25
N ASN A 74 4.76 -12.86 32.80
CA ASN A 74 3.77 -13.89 33.10
C ASN A 74 3.72 -14.17 34.61
N SER A 75 2.65 -14.85 35.04
CA SER A 75 2.45 -15.16 36.46
C SER A 75 3.56 -16.02 37.06
N ASP A 76 4.21 -16.85 36.24
CA ASP A 76 5.26 -17.77 36.68
C ASP A 76 6.53 -16.99 37.05
N LEU A 77 6.96 -16.06 36.20
CA LEU A 77 8.11 -15.18 36.47
C LEU A 77 7.84 -14.25 37.66
N ILE A 78 6.61 -13.77 37.80
CA ILE A 78 6.21 -12.97 38.97
C ILE A 78 6.31 -13.80 40.26
N ARG A 79 5.90 -15.08 40.21
CA ARG A 79 6.02 -15.99 41.34
C ARG A 79 7.47 -16.32 41.65
N ASP A 80 8.28 -16.61 40.64
CA ASP A 80 9.71 -16.89 40.82
C ASP A 80 10.44 -15.69 41.47
N TYR A 81 10.07 -14.47 41.09
CA TYR A 81 10.59 -13.25 41.71
C TYR A 81 10.17 -13.12 43.18
N LEU A 82 8.89 -13.39 43.49
CA LEU A 82 8.37 -13.39 44.86
C LEU A 82 9.11 -14.40 45.75
N ASP A 83 9.25 -15.64 45.29
CA ASP A 83 9.98 -16.70 46.01
C ASP A 83 11.46 -16.29 46.23
N GLY A 84 12.05 -15.62 45.24
CA GLY A 84 13.38 -15.01 45.33
C GLY A 84 13.49 -13.95 46.42
N LEU A 85 12.51 -13.05 46.53
CA LEU A 85 12.44 -12.03 47.59
C LEU A 85 12.27 -12.65 48.97
N GLU A 86 11.40 -13.66 49.11
CA GLU A 86 11.19 -14.37 50.38
C GLU A 86 12.48 -15.04 50.87
N SER A 87 13.22 -15.67 49.95
CA SER A 87 14.53 -16.28 50.22
C SER A 87 15.58 -15.22 50.58
N HIS A 88 15.64 -14.10 49.85
CA HIS A 88 16.58 -13.01 50.08
C HIS A 88 16.42 -12.40 51.49
N TYR A 89 15.18 -12.24 51.95
CA TYR A 89 14.86 -11.66 53.27
C TYR A 89 14.71 -12.70 54.40
N SER A 90 15.20 -13.92 54.19
CA SER A 90 15.10 -15.04 55.14
C SER A 90 15.74 -14.80 56.52
N ASN A 91 16.67 -13.84 56.62
CA ASN A 91 17.32 -13.46 57.89
C ASN A 91 16.52 -12.46 58.73
N LEU A 92 15.45 -11.86 58.19
CA LEU A 92 14.62 -10.90 58.91
C LEU A 92 13.55 -11.59 59.78
N LYS A 93 13.11 -10.90 60.85
CA LYS A 93 11.94 -11.30 61.65
C LYS A 93 10.68 -11.36 60.75
N PRO A 94 9.74 -12.29 60.98
CA PRO A 94 8.59 -12.53 60.09
C PRO A 94 7.84 -11.27 59.65
N ILE A 95 7.41 -10.43 60.61
CA ILE A 95 6.66 -9.20 60.32
C ILE A 95 7.47 -8.21 59.44
N LYS A 96 8.78 -8.11 59.67
CA LYS A 96 9.65 -7.22 58.88
C LYS A 96 9.92 -7.79 57.49
N ARG A 97 10.05 -9.12 57.38
CA ARG A 97 10.23 -9.84 56.11
C ARG A 97 9.03 -9.63 55.20
N GLU A 98 7.83 -9.94 55.69
CA GLU A 98 6.58 -9.82 54.93
C GLU A 98 6.40 -8.38 54.39
N LYS A 99 6.59 -7.38 55.27
CA LYS A 99 6.53 -5.98 54.85
C LYS A 99 7.53 -5.65 53.75
N LYS A 100 8.78 -6.13 53.85
CA LYS A 100 9.83 -5.86 52.86
C LYS A 100 9.56 -6.55 51.52
N VAL A 101 9.11 -7.80 51.56
CA VAL A 101 8.73 -8.56 50.35
C VAL A 101 7.59 -7.84 49.62
N ILE A 102 6.56 -7.39 50.33
CA ILE A 102 5.45 -6.65 49.73
C ILE A 102 5.91 -5.33 49.13
N GLU A 103 6.66 -4.51 49.87
CA GLU A 103 7.17 -3.22 49.39
C GLU A 103 7.99 -3.37 48.09
N ASP A 104 8.89 -4.35 48.04
CA ASP A 104 9.74 -4.56 46.88
C ASP A 104 8.97 -5.19 45.70
N MET A 105 8.02 -6.10 45.97
CA MET A 105 7.14 -6.67 44.96
C MET A 105 6.25 -5.60 44.32
N GLU A 106 5.65 -4.72 45.12
CA GLU A 106 4.85 -3.59 44.64
C GLU A 106 5.70 -2.65 43.79
N THR A 107 6.92 -2.33 44.24
CA THR A 107 7.86 -1.49 43.51
C THR A 107 8.20 -2.10 42.15
N TYR A 108 8.55 -3.39 42.12
CA TYR A 108 8.87 -4.11 40.90
C TYR A 108 7.71 -4.13 39.89
N LEU A 109 6.49 -4.45 40.35
CA LEU A 109 5.31 -4.46 39.48
C LEU A 109 5.00 -3.08 38.93
N LEU A 110 5.13 -2.03 39.75
CA LEU A 110 4.92 -0.66 39.34
C LEU A 110 5.92 -0.24 38.27
N GLU A 111 7.20 -0.55 38.44
CA GLU A 111 8.25 -0.23 37.46
C GLU A 111 8.05 -0.94 36.13
N GLU A 112 7.79 -2.25 36.14
CA GLU A 112 7.53 -3.02 34.92
C GLU A 112 6.24 -2.56 34.23
N PHE A 113 5.20 -2.19 35.00
CA PHE A 113 3.97 -1.60 34.46
C PHE A 113 4.26 -0.27 33.75
N ILE A 114 4.98 0.65 34.41
CA ILE A 114 5.32 1.96 33.85
C ILE A 114 6.10 1.78 32.54
N LYS A 115 7.10 0.89 32.54
CA LYS A 115 7.92 0.59 31.36
C LYS A 115 7.08 0.04 30.20
N CYS A 116 6.22 -0.95 30.46
CA CYS A 116 5.34 -1.51 29.43
C CYS A 116 4.36 -0.46 28.91
N SER A 117 3.75 0.31 29.81
CA SER A 117 2.78 1.36 29.47
C SER A 117 3.40 2.45 28.59
N ASN A 118 4.57 2.96 28.97
CA ASN A 118 5.27 3.98 28.21
C ASN A 118 5.65 3.49 26.81
N LYS A 119 6.17 2.26 26.70
CA LYS A 119 6.55 1.72 25.40
C LYS A 119 5.33 1.47 24.49
N ASN A 120 4.24 1.00 25.07
CA ASN A 120 2.98 0.81 24.34
C ASN A 120 2.37 2.13 23.88
N ALA A 121 2.48 3.19 24.69
CA ALA A 121 2.04 4.53 24.33
C ALA A 121 2.85 5.08 23.13
N GLU A 122 4.18 5.01 23.18
CA GLU A 122 5.07 5.40 22.08
C GLU A 122 4.73 4.65 20.78
N ASN A 123 4.50 3.34 20.87
CA ASN A 123 4.11 2.52 19.74
C ASN A 123 2.73 2.91 19.17
N ASN A 124 1.77 3.23 20.03
CA ASN A 124 0.44 3.69 19.61
C ASN A 124 0.50 5.06 18.91
N ASP A 125 1.32 5.98 19.40
CA ASP A 125 1.51 7.29 18.78
C ASP A 125 2.14 7.15 17.40
N THR A 126 3.21 6.36 17.30
CA THR A 126 3.90 6.09 16.04
C THR A 126 3.00 5.36 15.03
N LYS A 127 2.20 4.38 15.48
CA LYS A 127 1.17 3.75 14.63
C LYS A 127 0.16 4.76 14.11
N SER A 128 -0.34 5.62 14.99
CA SER A 128 -1.33 6.63 14.62
C SER A 128 -0.75 7.62 13.60
N TYR A 129 0.52 7.97 13.74
CA TYR A 129 1.26 8.79 12.79
C TYR A 129 1.37 8.14 11.40
N TYR A 130 1.82 6.88 11.29
CA TYR A 130 1.91 6.21 9.99
C TYR A 130 0.55 5.98 9.34
N LEU A 131 -0.49 5.70 10.14
CA LEU A 131 -1.86 5.59 9.62
C LEU A 131 -2.35 6.94 9.06
N LEU A 132 -2.05 8.04 9.74
CA LEU A 132 -2.38 9.39 9.25
C LEU A 132 -1.67 9.69 7.93
N LEU A 133 -0.36 9.40 7.83
CA LEU A 133 0.40 9.56 6.59
C LEU A 133 -0.21 8.73 5.46
N THR A 134 -0.51 7.46 5.71
CA THR A 134 -1.17 6.58 4.74
C THR A 134 -2.46 7.20 4.19
N LYS A 135 -3.32 7.71 5.08
CA LYS A 135 -4.57 8.37 4.69
C LYS A 135 -4.32 9.63 3.84
N ARG A 136 -3.32 10.44 4.18
CA ARG A 136 -2.95 11.64 3.42
C ARG A 136 -2.49 11.27 2.01
N PHE A 137 -1.63 10.27 1.86
CA PHE A 137 -1.13 9.82 0.56
C PHE A 137 -2.22 9.18 -0.31
N ILE A 138 -3.09 8.35 0.27
CA ILE A 138 -4.24 7.79 -0.44
C ILE A 138 -5.22 8.91 -0.86
N GLY A 139 -5.50 9.86 0.03
CA GLY A 139 -6.33 11.02 -0.28
C GLY A 139 -5.74 11.88 -1.40
N ALA A 140 -4.43 12.12 -1.38
CA ALA A 140 -3.73 12.84 -2.46
C ALA A 140 -3.80 12.08 -3.80
N THR A 141 -3.62 10.75 -3.76
CA THR A 141 -3.76 9.88 -4.93
C THR A 141 -5.16 10.01 -5.53
N LEU A 142 -6.21 9.90 -4.71
CA LEU A 142 -7.60 10.06 -5.15
C LEU A 142 -7.85 11.41 -5.80
N SER A 143 -7.38 12.50 -5.18
CA SER A 143 -7.51 13.86 -5.74
C SER A 143 -6.81 13.99 -7.09
N LEU A 144 -5.59 13.45 -7.22
CA LEU A 144 -4.86 13.46 -8.49
C LEU A 144 -5.56 12.64 -9.56
N MET A 145 -6.05 11.43 -9.23
CA MET A 145 -6.78 10.59 -10.19
C MET A 145 -8.09 11.26 -10.65
N PHE A 146 -8.76 11.98 -9.75
CA PHE A 146 -9.93 12.77 -10.12
C PHE A 146 -9.56 13.90 -11.10
N LEU A 147 -8.48 14.64 -10.83
CA LEU A 147 -7.99 15.69 -11.73
C LEU A 147 -7.48 15.12 -13.06
N ASP A 148 -6.88 13.93 -13.04
CA ASP A 148 -6.34 13.21 -14.20
C ASP A 148 -7.45 12.75 -15.18
N SER A 149 -8.67 12.55 -14.67
CA SER A 149 -9.81 12.22 -15.53
C SER A 149 -10.12 13.30 -16.56
N ILE A 150 -9.89 14.58 -16.24
CA ILE A 150 -10.16 15.72 -17.13
C ILE A 150 -9.31 15.64 -18.42
N PRO A 151 -7.96 15.66 -18.36
CA PRO A 151 -7.13 15.56 -19.57
C PRO A 151 -7.35 14.23 -20.29
N TYR A 152 -7.62 13.13 -19.58
CA TYR A 152 -7.96 11.85 -20.19
C TYR A 152 -9.18 11.94 -21.12
N PHE A 153 -10.29 12.56 -20.68
CA PHE A 153 -11.47 12.74 -21.53
C PHE A 153 -11.19 13.64 -22.74
N PHE A 154 -10.37 14.68 -22.60
CA PHE A 154 -9.94 15.51 -23.74
C PHE A 154 -9.15 14.69 -24.77
N ILE A 155 -8.18 13.88 -24.33
CA ILE A 155 -7.40 13.00 -25.22
C ILE A 155 -8.32 12.01 -25.93
N LYS A 156 -9.26 11.40 -25.21
CA LYS A 156 -10.21 10.42 -25.76
C LYS A 156 -11.12 11.04 -26.82
N ASN A 157 -11.63 12.24 -26.58
CA ASN A 157 -12.50 12.94 -27.52
C ASN A 157 -11.76 13.42 -28.77
N ILE A 158 -10.51 13.88 -28.65
CA ILE A 158 -9.71 14.33 -29.81
C ILE A 158 -9.36 13.16 -30.74
N ASN A 159 -9.09 11.98 -30.18
CA ASN A 159 -8.81 10.77 -30.96
C ASN A 159 -10.08 10.00 -31.36
N GLY A 160 -11.26 10.55 -31.02
CA GLY A 160 -12.57 9.97 -31.24
C GLY A 160 -13.06 10.12 -32.68
N ASP A 161 -12.54 9.27 -33.57
CA ASP A 161 -13.28 8.50 -34.58
C ASP A 161 -12.26 7.73 -35.42
N VAL A 162 -11.59 6.75 -34.81
CA VAL A 162 -10.97 5.69 -35.61
C VAL A 162 -12.13 4.89 -36.20
N LYS A 163 -12.64 5.36 -37.35
CA LYS A 163 -13.61 4.62 -38.16
C LYS A 163 -13.06 3.22 -38.31
N ARG A 164 -13.75 2.26 -37.69
CA ARG A 164 -13.46 0.84 -37.86
C ARG A 164 -13.63 0.58 -39.35
N VAL A 165 -12.53 0.52 -40.10
CA VAL A 165 -12.58 0.08 -41.50
C VAL A 165 -12.83 -1.41 -41.41
N GLU A 166 -14.10 -1.80 -41.36
CA GLU A 166 -14.47 -3.17 -41.67
C GLU A 166 -14.06 -3.39 -43.12
N ILE A 167 -13.06 -4.24 -43.34
CA ILE A 167 -12.70 -4.71 -44.66
C ILE A 167 -13.84 -5.63 -45.11
N VAL A 168 -14.94 -5.04 -45.59
CA VAL A 168 -16.05 -5.77 -46.18
C VAL A 168 -15.61 -6.23 -47.56
N ASN A 169 -15.23 -7.51 -47.67
CA ASN A 169 -15.09 -8.26 -48.92
C ASN A 169 -14.54 -7.45 -50.11
N GLN A 170 -13.32 -6.93 -50.01
CA GLN A 170 -12.58 -6.61 -51.23
C GLN A 170 -12.31 -7.94 -51.94
N LYS A 171 -13.10 -8.25 -52.98
CA LYS A 171 -12.76 -9.28 -53.95
C LYS A 171 -11.36 -8.94 -54.47
N LEU A 172 -10.35 -9.66 -53.99
CA LEU A 172 -9.02 -9.70 -54.56
C LEU A 172 -9.20 -10.15 -56.02
N LYS A 173 -9.29 -9.19 -56.94
CA LYS A 173 -9.03 -9.45 -58.36
C LYS A 173 -7.54 -9.71 -58.46
N ILE A 174 -7.15 -10.95 -58.20
CA ILE A 174 -5.86 -11.45 -58.62
C ILE A 174 -5.91 -11.43 -60.14
N ASN A 175 -5.42 -10.36 -60.77
CA ASN A 175 -5.04 -10.41 -62.17
C ASN A 175 -3.86 -11.37 -62.21
N LEU A 176 -4.16 -12.65 -62.46
CA LEU A 176 -3.16 -13.61 -62.90
C LEU A 176 -2.64 -13.04 -64.22
N VAL A 177 -1.47 -12.40 -64.17
CA VAL A 177 -0.66 -12.15 -65.36
C VAL A 177 -0.44 -13.54 -65.97
N PRO A 178 -0.89 -13.81 -67.20
CA PRO A 178 -0.63 -15.09 -67.83
C PRO A 178 0.89 -15.28 -67.85
N GLU A 179 1.35 -16.38 -67.25
CA GLU A 179 2.70 -16.87 -67.47
C GLU A 179 2.87 -16.98 -68.99
N GLU A 180 3.71 -16.12 -69.56
CA GLU A 180 4.17 -16.27 -70.93
C GLU A 180 4.88 -17.62 -71.00
N ILE A 181 4.16 -18.63 -71.48
CA ILE A 181 4.71 -19.90 -71.92
C ILE A 181 5.60 -19.57 -73.12
N ASN A 182 6.84 -19.20 -72.84
CA ASN A 182 7.94 -19.22 -73.81
C ASN A 182 8.24 -20.68 -74.11
N ALA A 183 7.38 -21.28 -74.94
CA ALA A 183 7.67 -22.51 -75.64
C ALA A 183 8.85 -22.24 -76.57
N HIS A 184 10.03 -22.63 -76.09
CA HIS A 184 11.20 -22.98 -76.90
C HIS A 184 10.74 -23.69 -78.18
N LYS A 185 10.79 -22.97 -79.31
CA LYS A 185 11.02 -23.59 -80.61
C LYS A 185 12.52 -23.65 -80.83
N GLU A 186 13.12 -24.73 -80.35
CA GLU A 186 14.34 -25.24 -80.95
C GLU A 186 13.96 -26.08 -82.18
N GLN A 187 14.59 -25.70 -83.31
CA GLN A 187 14.78 -26.44 -84.56
C GLN A 187 13.64 -26.44 -85.59
#